data_AF-A0A9N7Z561-F1
#
_entry.id   AF-A0A9N7Z561-F1
#
_cell.length_a   1.000
_cell.length_b   1.000
_cell.length_c   1.000
_cell.angle_alpha   90.00
_cell.angle_beta   90.00
_cell.angle_gamma   90.00
#
_symmetry.space_group_name_H-M   'P 1'
#
loop_
_entity.id
_entity.type
_entity.pdbx_description
1 polymer ?
#
loop_
_entity_poly.entity_id
_entity_poly.type
_entity_poly.pdbx_seq_one_letter_code
_entity_poly.pdbx_strand_id
1 'polypeptide(L)'
;MQQVQTRSVKGAESRSGKSVFERQTVSLLPAPKIEEVLYRYQPLHVETYGPQVPELEQLGRVGYLNHVRAAMPQDTAGGYSSALACHRAVQDAFSGLFPFKRMNS
;
A
#
# COMPACT_ATOMS: atom_id res chain seq x y z
N MET A 1 -12.78 -4.98 42.40
CA MET A 1 -13.71 -5.70 41.50
C MET A 1 -12.87 -6.11 40.28
N GLN A 2 -12.55 -7.36 39.97
CA GLN A 2 -13.17 -8.63 40.33
C GLN A 2 -12.05 -9.70 40.32
N GLN A 3 -11.97 -10.48 41.40
CA GLN A 3 -11.25 -11.74 41.39
C GLN A 3 -11.99 -12.74 40.50
N VAL A 4 -11.26 -13.47 39.66
CA VAL A 4 -11.79 -14.69 39.04
C VAL A 4 -11.10 -15.90 39.67
N GLN A 5 -11.99 -16.67 40.28
CA GLN A 5 -11.87 -17.77 41.20
C GLN A 5 -11.17 -19.00 40.60
N THR A 6 -10.07 -19.45 41.22
CA THR A 6 -9.47 -20.75 40.94
C THR A 6 -10.42 -21.87 41.36
N ARG A 7 -11.00 -22.60 40.41
CA ARG A 7 -11.75 -23.82 40.70
C ARG A 7 -10.77 -24.98 40.89
N SER A 8 -10.60 -25.38 42.15
CA SER A 8 -9.99 -26.66 42.52
C SER A 8 -11.00 -27.78 42.26
N VAL A 9 -10.71 -28.65 41.31
CA VAL A 9 -11.54 -29.82 41.00
C VAL A 9 -11.02 -31.02 41.76
N LYS A 10 -11.90 -31.55 42.63
CA LYS A 10 -11.70 -32.73 43.49
C LYS A 10 -11.44 -33.97 42.62
N GLY A 11 -10.47 -34.79 43.04
CA GLY A 11 -10.20 -36.08 42.42
C GLY A 11 -11.30 -37.10 42.69
N ALA A 12 -11.51 -38.01 41.74
CA ALA A 12 -12.13 -39.31 41.97
C ALA A 12 -11.76 -40.31 40.86
N GLU A 13 -11.35 -41.49 41.33
CA GLU A 13 -11.43 -42.82 40.74
C GLU A 13 -10.74 -43.16 39.42
N SER A 14 -9.54 -43.71 39.60
CA SER A 14 -8.84 -44.60 38.68
C SER A 14 -9.69 -45.83 38.36
N ARG A 15 -10.18 -45.94 37.12
CA ARG A 15 -10.61 -47.23 36.55
C ARG A 15 -9.58 -47.66 35.52
N SER A 16 -8.81 -48.67 35.89
CA SER A 16 -7.80 -49.33 35.05
C SER A 16 -8.44 -49.89 33.78
N GLY A 17 -8.43 -49.09 32.71
CA GLY A 17 -8.58 -49.55 31.33
C GLY A 17 -7.21 -49.54 30.67
N LYS A 18 -6.77 -50.68 30.13
CA LYS A 18 -5.50 -50.78 29.40
C LYS A 18 -5.60 -49.92 28.14
N SER A 19 -5.07 -48.70 28.16
CA SER A 19 -4.84 -47.92 26.95
C SER A 19 -3.65 -48.53 26.22
N VAL A 20 -3.91 -49.23 25.11
CA VAL A 20 -2.89 -49.54 24.11
C VAL A 20 -2.44 -48.19 23.56
N PHE A 21 -1.33 -47.68 24.07
CA PHE A 21 -0.67 -46.51 23.51
C PHE A 21 0.04 -46.95 22.22
N GLU A 22 -0.72 -47.01 21.13
CA GLU A 22 -0.16 -47.00 19.78
C GLU A 22 0.66 -45.70 19.66
N ARG A 23 2.00 -45.82 19.63
CA ARG A 23 2.88 -44.68 19.36
C ARG A 23 2.73 -44.32 17.90
N GLN A 24 1.70 -43.55 17.56
CA GLN A 24 1.59 -42.95 16.24
C GLN A 24 2.68 -41.88 16.14
N THR A 25 3.81 -42.24 15.55
CA THR A 25 4.89 -41.31 15.23
C THR A 25 4.40 -40.40 14.12
N VAL A 26 3.86 -39.24 14.49
CA VAL A 26 3.56 -38.17 13.53
C VAL A 26 4.89 -37.69 12.97
N SER A 27 5.20 -38.08 11.74
CA SER A 27 6.32 -37.53 10.99
C SER A 27 5.97 -36.08 10.64
N LEU A 28 6.36 -35.16 11.51
CA LEU A 28 6.30 -33.72 11.25
C LEU A 28 7.42 -33.40 10.26
N LEU A 29 7.18 -33.62 8.97
CA LEU A 29 8.06 -33.11 7.93
C LEU A 29 8.12 -31.57 8.09
N PRO A 30 9.31 -30.96 8.14
CA PRO A 30 9.45 -29.52 8.22
C PRO A 30 8.65 -28.89 7.07
N ALA A 31 7.78 -27.94 7.39
CA ALA A 31 7.05 -27.19 6.38
C ALA A 31 8.07 -26.63 5.37
N PRO A 32 7.86 -26.79 4.06
CA PRO A 32 8.75 -26.23 3.06
C PRO A 32 8.89 -24.74 3.35
N LYS A 33 10.13 -24.28 3.53
CA LYS A 33 10.42 -22.85 3.68
C LYS A 33 10.06 -22.20 2.36
N ILE A 34 8.88 -21.62 2.29
CA ILE A 34 8.49 -20.76 1.19
C ILE A 34 9.42 -19.56 1.28
N GLU A 35 10.35 -19.45 0.33
CA GLU A 35 11.20 -18.28 0.18
C GLU A 35 10.33 -17.16 -0.39
N GLU A 36 9.66 -16.42 0.49
CA GLU A 36 8.81 -15.31 0.12
C GLU A 36 9.69 -14.18 -0.45
N VAL A 37 9.62 -13.98 -1.76
CA VAL A 37 10.32 -12.86 -2.41
C VAL A 37 9.62 -11.56 -2.01
N LEU A 38 10.38 -10.63 -1.43
CA LEU A 38 9.87 -9.33 -1.03
C LEU A 38 9.36 -8.55 -2.25
N TYR A 39 8.14 -8.01 -2.15
CA TYR A 39 7.60 -7.14 -3.19
C TYR A 39 8.48 -5.89 -3.36
N ARG A 40 8.91 -5.63 -4.60
CA ARG A 40 9.65 -4.42 -4.97
C ARG A 40 8.73 -3.47 -5.72
N TYR A 41 8.56 -2.25 -5.20
CA TYR A 41 7.81 -1.20 -5.88
C TYR A 41 8.45 -0.86 -7.24
N GLN A 42 7.64 -0.90 -8.28
CA GLN A 42 8.00 -0.44 -9.61
C GLN A 42 7.14 0.80 -9.91
N PRO A 43 7.75 1.98 -10.13
CA PRO A 43 7.00 3.17 -10.50
C PRO A 43 6.18 2.93 -11.76
N LEU A 44 4.93 3.38 -11.75
CA LEU A 44 4.08 3.30 -12.93
C LEU A 44 4.66 4.24 -14.00
N HIS A 45 4.99 3.67 -15.16
CA HIS A 45 5.37 4.46 -16.33
C HIS A 45 4.14 4.71 -17.20
N VAL A 46 3.83 5.97 -17.47
CA VAL A 46 2.71 6.38 -18.32
C VAL A 46 3.27 7.19 -19.48
N GLU A 47 3.00 6.73 -20.70
CA GLU A 47 3.36 7.44 -21.93
C GLU A 47 2.39 8.60 -22.14
N THR A 48 2.87 9.83 -21.95
CA THR A 48 2.05 11.05 -22.08
C THR A 48 2.16 11.72 -23.46
N TYR A 49 3.04 11.24 -24.34
CA TYR A 49 3.27 11.79 -25.69
C TYR A 49 3.39 13.32 -25.71
N GLY A 50 4.19 13.85 -24.78
CA GLY A 50 4.25 15.27 -24.48
C GLY A 50 5.60 15.70 -23.91
N PRO A 51 5.86 17.01 -23.81
CA PRO A 51 7.03 17.49 -23.09
C PRO A 51 6.95 17.09 -21.61
N GLN A 52 8.12 17.00 -20.96
CA GLN A 52 8.19 16.69 -19.54
C GLN A 52 7.49 17.78 -18.73
N VAL A 53 6.62 17.34 -17.82
CA VAL A 53 5.88 18.24 -16.94
C VAL A 53 6.80 18.68 -15.81
N PRO A 54 6.86 19.99 -15.48
CA PRO A 54 7.66 20.47 -14.37
C PRO A 54 7.13 19.93 -13.03
N GLU A 55 8.05 19.71 -12.08
CA GLU A 55 7.72 19.21 -10.75
C GLU A 55 6.84 20.21 -9.97
N LEU A 56 5.96 19.70 -9.10
CA LEU A 56 5.04 20.48 -8.27
C LEU A 56 5.73 21.64 -7.51
N GLU A 57 6.92 21.40 -6.98
CA GLU A 57 7.71 22.39 -6.22
C GLU A 57 8.28 23.50 -7.12
N GLN A 58 8.56 23.16 -8.38
CA GLN A 58 9.08 24.09 -9.38
C GLN A 58 7.97 25.01 -9.91
N LEU A 59 6.71 24.57 -9.94
CA LEU A 59 5.58 25.42 -10.36
C LEU A 59 5.49 26.72 -9.56
N GLY A 60 5.78 26.66 -8.26
CA GLY A 60 5.82 27.84 -7.39
C GLY A 60 6.97 28.79 -7.73
N ARG A 61 8.15 28.25 -8.08
CA ARG A 61 9.35 29.05 -8.42
C ARG A 61 9.25 29.72 -9.79
N VAL A 62 8.66 29.03 -10.76
CA VAL A 62 8.48 29.53 -12.13
C VAL A 62 7.30 30.50 -12.24
N GLY A 63 6.51 30.63 -11.15
CA GLY A 63 5.42 31.60 -11.08
C GLY A 63 4.11 31.15 -11.73
N TYR A 64 3.97 29.86 -12.05
CA TYR A 64 2.70 29.30 -12.58
C TYR A 64 1.52 29.53 -11.63
N LEU A 65 1.79 29.58 -10.33
CA LEU A 65 0.77 29.79 -9.30
C LEU A 65 0.26 31.24 -9.24
N ASN A 66 0.95 32.21 -9.85
CA ASN A 66 0.53 33.61 -9.83
C ASN A 66 -0.79 33.86 -10.60
N HIS A 67 -1.12 32.98 -11.54
CA HIS A 67 -2.32 33.06 -12.36
C HIS A 67 -3.42 32.09 -11.92
N VAL A 68 -3.21 31.38 -10.81
CA VAL A 68 -4.16 30.40 -10.28
C VAL A 68 -4.72 30.91 -8.96
N ARG A 69 -6.01 30.74 -8.74
CA ARG A 69 -6.68 31.12 -7.49
C ARG A 69 -5.96 30.47 -6.30
N ALA A 70 -5.66 31.27 -5.27
CA ALA A 70 -5.11 30.77 -4.02
C ALA A 70 -6.07 29.77 -3.33
N ALA A 71 -5.51 28.73 -2.71
CA ALA A 71 -6.29 27.80 -1.90
C ALA A 71 -6.85 28.52 -0.67
N MET A 72 -8.15 28.35 -0.40
CA MET A 72 -8.75 28.84 0.84
C MET A 72 -8.44 27.88 1.99
N PRO A 73 -8.46 28.33 3.26
CA PRO A 73 -8.22 27.45 4.42
C PRO A 73 -9.14 26.21 4.44
N GLN A 74 -10.36 26.35 3.94
CA GLN A 74 -11.34 25.27 3.81
C GLN A 74 -10.94 24.26 2.72
N ASP A 75 -10.33 24.72 1.64
CA ASP A 75 -9.87 23.86 0.55
C ASP A 75 -8.68 23.00 1.03
N THR A 76 -7.75 23.62 1.77
CA THR A 76 -6.55 22.94 2.30
C THR A 76 -6.88 21.79 3.26
N ALA A 77 -7.97 21.89 4.02
CA ALA A 77 -8.41 20.82 4.92
C ALA A 77 -8.74 19.51 4.18
N GLY A 78 -9.12 19.58 2.90
CA GLY A 78 -9.35 18.44 2.03
C GLY A 78 -8.12 17.95 1.27
N GLY A 79 -6.92 18.48 1.58
CA GLY A 79 -5.70 18.20 0.83
C GLY A 79 -5.62 18.92 -0.52
N TYR A 80 -6.50 19.90 -0.77
CA TYR A 80 -6.40 20.72 -1.97
C TYR A 80 -5.29 21.77 -1.83
N SER A 81 -4.52 21.92 -2.90
CA SER A 81 -3.59 23.03 -3.08
C SER A 81 -3.75 23.58 -4.49
N SER A 82 -3.63 24.90 -4.64
CA SER A 82 -3.62 25.55 -5.94
C SER A 82 -2.50 25.01 -6.83
N ALA A 83 -1.39 24.57 -6.23
CA ALA A 83 -0.30 23.91 -6.95
C ALA A 83 -0.72 22.59 -7.58
N LEU A 84 -1.52 21.77 -6.89
CA LEU A 84 -2.00 20.49 -7.41
C LEU A 84 -2.94 20.70 -8.60
N ALA A 85 -3.85 21.67 -8.50
CA ALA A 85 -4.75 22.03 -9.59
C ALA A 85 -3.97 22.53 -10.82
N CYS A 86 -2.97 23.39 -10.60
CA CYS A 86 -2.11 23.91 -11.65
C CYS A 86 -1.30 22.80 -12.32
N HIS A 87 -0.67 21.93 -11.52
CA HIS A 87 0.10 20.80 -12.02
C HIS A 87 -0.75 19.89 -12.91
N ARG A 88 -1.98 19.56 -12.49
CA ARG A 88 -2.89 18.76 -13.30
C ARG A 88 -3.24 19.42 -14.62
N ALA A 89 -3.55 20.72 -14.61
CA ALA A 89 -3.83 21.45 -15.84
C ALA A 89 -2.64 21.44 -16.82
N VAL A 90 -1.41 21.57 -16.31
CA VAL A 90 -0.19 21.49 -17.13
C VAL A 90 0.04 20.06 -17.65
N GLN A 91 -0.17 19.04 -16.82
CA GLN A 91 -0.08 17.63 -17.24
C GLN A 91 -1.01 17.35 -18.42
N ASP A 92 -2.26 17.79 -18.31
CA ASP A 92 -3.27 17.59 -19.35
C ASP A 92 -2.90 18.39 -20.61
N ALA A 93 -2.47 19.64 -20.47
CA ALA A 93 -2.09 20.49 -21.60
C ALA A 93 -0.84 20.01 -22.35
N PHE A 94 0.11 19.39 -21.65
CA PHE A 94 1.33 18.86 -22.25
C PHE A 94 1.14 17.45 -22.80
N SER A 95 0.13 16.71 -22.34
CA SER A 95 -0.18 15.39 -22.88
C SER A 95 -0.68 15.46 -24.33
N GLY A 96 -0.22 14.53 -25.17
CA GLY A 96 -0.72 14.36 -26.54
C GLY A 96 -0.27 15.43 -27.56
N LEU A 97 0.72 16.26 -27.22
CA LEU A 97 1.27 17.27 -28.14
C LEU A 97 2.14 16.67 -29.24
N PHE A 98 2.79 15.53 -28.98
CA PHE A 98 3.62 14.86 -29.98
C PHE A 98 2.83 13.80 -30.74
N PRO A 99 2.91 13.78 -32.08
CA PRO A 99 2.29 12.73 -32.86
C PRO A 99 2.90 11.38 -32.47
N PHE A 100 2.05 10.38 -32.27
CA PHE A 100 2.47 9.00 -32.03
C PHE A 100 3.40 8.55 -33.17
N LYS A 101 4.70 8.53 -32.91
CA LYS A 101 5.65 7.95 -33.86
C LYS A 101 5.48 6.44 -33.77
N ARG A 102 4.75 5.87 -34.72
CA ARG A 102 4.79 4.41 -34.96
C ARG A 102 6.24 4.04 -35.21
N MET A 103 6.89 3.46 -34.21
CA MET A 103 8.20 2.86 -34.37
C MET A 103 7.99 1.56 -35.15
N ASN A 104 8.42 1.57 -36.41
CA ASN A 104 8.52 0.34 -37.20
C ASN A 104 9.73 -0.47 -36.71
N SER A 105 9.53 -1.79 -36.80
CA SER A 105 10.35 -2.95 -36.42
C SER A 105 11.87 -2.82 -36.47
#